data_AF-A0AAD6BAW4-F1
#
_entry.id   AF-A0AAD6BAW4-F1
#
_cell.length_a   1.000
_cell.length_b   1.000
_cell.length_c   1.000
_cell.angle_alpha   90.00
_cell.angle_beta   90.00
_cell.angle_gamma   90.00
#
_symmetry.space_group_name_H-M   'P 1'
#
loop_
_entity.id
_entity.type
_entity.pdbx_description
1 polymer ?
#
loop_
_entity_poly.entity_id
_entity_poly.type
_entity_poly.pdbx_seq_one_letter_code
_entity_poly.pdbx_strand_id
1 'polypeptide(L)'
;MDLVKASAVAPVALQHLRKTVIKDSYPNLYKMLQLALTLPIGSATSERSFSAMRRIRNWLRSTMGGTRFSSLAVLHIEDDITSQLSPEGIVDIYAE
;
A
#
# COMPACT_ATOMS: atom_id res chain seq x y z
N MET A 1 22.94 15.40 -14.17
CA MET A 1 23.22 13.97 -13.96
C MET A 1 21.99 13.23 -13.43
N ASP A 2 20.82 13.55 -13.99
CA ASP A 2 20.01 12.61 -14.79
C ASP A 2 19.93 11.16 -14.31
N LEU A 3 19.32 10.95 -13.15
CA LEU A 3 18.69 9.68 -12.77
C LEU A 3 17.24 9.60 -13.29
N VAL A 4 16.98 10.21 -14.44
CA VAL A 4 15.74 10.06 -15.22
C VAL A 4 16.00 9.07 -16.36
N LYS A 5 16.19 7.81 -15.99
CA LYS A 5 15.79 6.69 -16.84
C LYS A 5 15.05 5.70 -15.96
N ALA A 6 13.86 6.13 -15.56
CA ALA A 6 12.72 5.22 -15.55
C ALA A 6 12.67 4.59 -16.95
N SER A 7 13.33 3.43 -17.09
CA SER A 7 13.15 2.58 -18.25
C SER A 7 11.71 2.12 -18.19
N ALA A 8 10.88 2.79 -18.99
CA ALA A 8 9.55 2.38 -19.34
C ALA A 8 9.64 1.03 -20.07
N VAL A 9 9.88 -0.05 -19.32
CA VAL A 9 9.55 -1.39 -19.77
C VAL A 9 8.04 -1.47 -19.65
N ALA A 10 7.39 -1.33 -20.81
CA ALA A 10 5.96 -1.31 -20.96
C ALA A 10 5.25 -2.32 -20.03
N PRO A 11 4.10 -1.97 -19.42
CA PRO A 11 3.28 -2.88 -18.61
C PRO A 11 2.74 -4.10 -19.39
N VAL A 12 3.13 -4.24 -20.65
CA VAL A 12 2.71 -5.29 -21.59
C VAL A 12 3.47 -6.60 -21.36
N ALA A 13 4.70 -6.63 -20.83
CA ALA A 13 5.47 -7.88 -20.77
C ALA A 13 5.03 -8.88 -19.69
N LEU A 14 4.49 -8.41 -18.56
CA LEU A 14 4.30 -9.26 -17.38
C LEU A 14 3.05 -10.14 -17.42
N GLN A 15 1.95 -9.58 -17.93
CA GLN A 15 0.71 -10.31 -18.16
C GLN A 15 0.88 -11.39 -19.23
N HIS A 16 1.77 -11.17 -20.21
CA HIS A 16 2.11 -12.16 -21.24
C HIS A 16 2.93 -13.31 -20.65
N LEU A 17 3.88 -13.03 -19.76
CA LEU A 17 4.70 -14.04 -19.08
C LEU A 17 3.84 -14.96 -18.19
N ARG A 18 2.81 -14.41 -17.53
CA ARG A 18 1.81 -15.20 -16.79
C ARG A 18 1.00 -16.14 -17.69
N LYS A 19 0.76 -15.78 -18.96
CA LYS A 19 0.02 -16.61 -19.92
C LYS A 19 0.89 -17.68 -20.59
N THR A 20 2.19 -17.44 -20.75
CA THR A 20 3.12 -18.39 -21.39
C THR A 20 3.65 -19.46 -20.44
N VAL A 21 3.67 -19.19 -19.13
CA VAL A 21 4.03 -20.21 -18.12
C VAL A 21 2.85 -21.15 -17.91
N ILE A 22 2.97 -22.35 -18.45
CA ILE A 22 1.98 -23.43 -18.33
C ILE A 22 1.96 -23.93 -16.88
N LYS A 23 0.88 -23.63 -16.16
CA LYS A 23 0.67 -23.99 -14.74
C LYS A 23 0.83 -25.50 -14.48
N ASP A 24 0.52 -26.33 -15.47
CA ASP A 24 0.51 -27.80 -15.35
C ASP A 24 1.88 -28.45 -15.53
N SER A 25 2.83 -27.83 -16.26
CA SER A 25 4.18 -28.39 -16.44
C SER A 25 5.14 -28.00 -15.32
N TYR A 26 4.99 -26.79 -14.74
CA TYR A 26 5.91 -26.26 -13.72
C TYR A 26 5.16 -25.55 -12.58
N PRO A 27 4.46 -26.30 -11.70
CA PRO A 27 3.63 -25.73 -10.65
C PRO A 27 4.43 -24.90 -9.62
N ASN A 28 5.68 -25.28 -9.35
CA ASN A 28 6.54 -24.55 -8.41
C ASN A 28 7.07 -23.24 -9.00
N LEU A 29 7.48 -23.25 -10.28
CA LEU A 29 7.93 -22.05 -10.97
C LEU A 29 6.78 -21.02 -11.07
N TYR A 30 5.57 -21.48 -11.41
CA TYR A 30 4.39 -20.62 -11.48
C TYR A 30 4.08 -19.96 -10.13
N LYS A 31 4.18 -20.70 -9.02
CA LYS A 31 4.00 -20.15 -7.67
C LYS A 31 5.08 -19.13 -7.31
N MET A 32 6.35 -19.38 -7.62
CA MET A 32 7.44 -18.42 -7.37
C MET A 32 7.26 -17.14 -8.18
N LEU A 33 6.85 -17.26 -9.45
CA LEU A 33 6.51 -16.11 -10.28
C LEU A 33 5.31 -15.34 -9.71
N GLN A 34 4.26 -16.04 -9.29
CA GLN A 34 3.11 -15.41 -8.64
C GLN A 34 3.53 -14.66 -7.37
N LEU A 35 4.36 -15.25 -6.53
CA LEU A 35 4.92 -14.61 -5.33
C LEU A 35 5.76 -13.38 -5.69
N ALA A 36 6.63 -13.49 -6.69
CA ALA A 36 7.44 -12.38 -7.17
C ALA A 36 6.57 -11.23 -7.72
N LEU A 37 5.37 -11.51 -8.23
CA LEU A 37 4.44 -10.48 -8.72
C LEU A 37 3.53 -9.90 -7.66
N THR A 38 3.16 -10.69 -6.65
CA THR A 38 2.36 -10.19 -5.52
C THR A 38 3.22 -9.42 -4.51
N LEU A 39 4.48 -9.81 -4.36
CA LEU A 39 5.43 -9.01 -3.60
C LEU A 39 5.71 -7.76 -4.42
N PRO A 40 5.50 -6.56 -3.87
CA PRO A 40 5.90 -5.35 -4.56
C PRO A 40 7.41 -5.40 -4.76
N ILE A 41 7.86 -5.75 -5.97
CA ILE A 41 9.28 -5.76 -6.34
C ILE A 41 9.84 -4.32 -6.26
N GLY A 42 8.97 -3.32 -6.29
CA GLY A 42 9.31 -1.92 -6.10
C GLY A 42 9.17 -1.49 -4.63
N SER A 43 10.26 -0.99 -4.05
CA SER A 43 10.27 -0.37 -2.71
C SER A 43 9.40 0.90 -2.64
N ALA A 44 9.14 1.56 -3.79
CA ALA A 44 8.45 2.84 -3.86
C ALA A 44 7.05 2.84 -3.24
N THR A 45 6.27 1.76 -3.36
CA THR A 45 4.93 1.69 -2.74
C THR A 45 5.04 1.58 -1.22
N SER A 46 5.95 0.75 -0.72
CA SER A 46 6.22 0.62 0.71
C SER A 46 6.79 1.91 1.30
N GLU A 47 7.74 2.56 0.61
CA GLU A 47 8.31 3.85 0.99
C GLU A 47 7.22 4.94 1.05
N ARG A 48 6.29 4.96 0.10
CA ARG A 48 5.13 5.87 0.13
C ARG A 48 4.28 5.64 1.38
N SER A 49 3.96 4.39 1.70
CA SER A 49 3.18 4.04 2.90
C SER A 49 3.93 4.41 4.20
N PHE A 50 5.23 4.15 4.29
CA PHE A 50 6.04 4.55 5.44
C PHE A 50 6.16 6.07 5.57
N SER A 51 6.27 6.80 4.46
CA SER A 51 6.27 8.26 4.46
C SER A 51 4.93 8.83 4.95
N ALA A 52 3.80 8.25 4.53
CA ALA A 52 2.48 8.61 5.04
C ALA A 52 2.37 8.35 6.56
N MET A 53 2.76 7.17 7.03
CA MET A 53 2.78 6.84 8.46
C MET A 53 3.71 7.76 9.27
N ARG A 54 4.88 8.12 8.71
CA ARG A 54 5.81 9.08 9.30
C ARG A 54 5.15 10.44 9.47
N ARG A 55 4.36 10.90 8.48
CA ARG A 55 3.57 12.14 8.57
C ARG A 55 2.54 12.05 9.70
N ILE A 56 1.73 11.00 9.75
CA ILE A 56 0.73 10.78 10.82
C ILE A 56 1.38 10.89 12.21
N ARG A 57 2.55 10.25 12.39
CA ARG A 57 3.27 10.24 13.67
C ARG A 57 3.91 11.59 14.02
N ASN A 58 4.55 12.24 13.05
CA ASN A 58 5.35 13.44 13.30
C ASN A 58 4.56 14.74 13.27
N TRP A 59 3.44 14.80 12.54
CA TRP A 59 2.66 16.02 12.37
C TRP A 59 2.23 16.62 13.71
N LEU A 60 1.90 15.77 14.68
CA LEU A 60 1.53 16.20 16.03
C LEU A 60 2.72 16.53 16.95
N ARG A 61 3.98 16.29 16.54
CA ARG A 61 5.20 16.34 17.37
C ARG A 61 5.09 15.64 18.75
N SER A 62 4.06 14.83 18.94
CA SER A 62 3.69 14.21 20.21
C SER A 62 4.28 12.82 20.32
N THR A 63 4.71 12.42 21.52
CA THR A 63 4.89 11.00 21.89
C THR A 63 3.52 10.32 21.90
N MET A 64 3.05 9.93 20.71
CA MET A 64 1.78 9.26 20.54
C MET A 64 1.90 7.78 20.88
N GLY A 65 1.00 7.28 21.74
CA GLY A 65 0.94 5.87 22.10
C GLY A 65 0.67 4.97 20.88
N GLY A 66 1.15 3.73 20.95
CA GLY A 66 1.03 2.76 19.85
C GLY A 66 -0.42 2.49 19.43
N THR A 67 -1.35 2.42 20.38
CA THR A 67 -2.77 2.15 20.11
C THR A 67 -3.40 3.24 19.23
N ARG A 68 -3.23 4.52 19.61
CA ARG A 68 -3.74 5.65 18.81
C ARG A 68 -3.09 5.73 17.44
N PHE A 69 -1.81 5.35 17.32
CA PHE A 69 -1.12 5.29 16.03
C PHE A 69 -1.71 4.24 15.12
N SER A 70 -1.93 3.04 15.62
CA SER A 70 -2.54 1.98 14.85
C SER A 70 -3.95 2.35 14.38
N SER A 71 -4.79 2.94 15.25
CA SER A 71 -6.13 3.40 14.87
C SER A 71 -6.11 4.47 13.78
N LEU A 72 -5.24 5.47 13.89
CA LEU A 72 -5.10 6.51 12.85
C LEU A 72 -4.51 5.98 11.54
N ALA A 73 -3.59 5.01 11.61
CA ALA A 73 -3.05 4.36 10.43
C ALA A 73 -4.12 3.57 9.68
N VAL A 74 -5.00 2.87 10.40
CA VAL A 74 -6.15 2.17 9.80
C VAL A 74 -7.10 3.15 9.12
N LEU A 75 -7.45 4.26 9.78
CA LEU A 75 -8.27 5.30 9.17
C LEU A 75 -7.65 5.89 7.90
N HIS A 76 -6.32 6.05 7.88
CA HIS A 76 -5.62 6.57 6.71
C HIS A 76 -5.49 5.56 5.56
N ILE A 77 -5.48 4.26 5.86
CA ILE A 77 -5.49 3.19 4.84
C ILE A 77 -6.90 3.07 4.25
N GLU A 78 -7.92 3.12 5.10
CA GLU A 78 -9.34 3.05 4.74
C GLU A 78 -9.94 4.45 4.52
N ASP A 79 -9.18 5.34 3.87
CA ASP A 79 -9.59 6.73 3.63
C ASP A 79 -10.85 6.80 2.74
N ASP A 80 -11.03 5.82 1.85
CA ASP A 80 -12.21 5.69 0.99
C ASP A 80 -13.50 5.49 1.79
N ILE A 81 -13.43 4.78 2.93
CA ILE A 81 -14.56 4.55 3.83
C ILE A 81 -14.69 5.73 4.80
N THR A 82 -13.56 6.22 5.31
CA THR A 82 -13.52 7.32 6.28
C THR A 82 -14.03 8.63 5.68
N SER A 83 -13.79 8.89 4.39
CA SER A 83 -14.28 10.09 3.68
C SER A 83 -15.81 10.15 3.54
N GLN A 84 -16.49 9.01 3.67
CA GLN A 84 -17.96 8.94 3.65
C GLN A 84 -18.58 9.22 5.03
N LEU A 85 -17.76 9.25 6.08
CA LEU A 85 -18.21 9.46 7.45
C LEU A 85 -18.27 10.97 7.76
N SER A 86 -19.46 11.47 8.11
CA SER A 86 -19.63 12.87 8.53
C SER A 86 -18.97 13.13 9.88
N PRO A 87 -18.03 14.09 10.00
CA PRO A 87 -17.37 14.41 11.27
C PRO A 87 -18.35 14.77 12.38
N GLU A 88 -19.43 15.45 12.05
CA GLU A 88 -20.46 15.90 12.99
C GLU A 88 -21.17 14.71 13.65
N GLY A 89 -21.52 13.70 12.84
CA GLY A 89 -22.14 12.47 13.36
C GLY A 89 -21.25 11.68 14.31
N ILE A 90 -19.92 11.72 14.13
CA ILE A 90 -18.98 11.07 15.06
C ILE A 90 -18.97 11.78 16.41
N VAL A 91 -19.01 13.12 16.39
CA VAL A 91 -19.01 13.93 17.62
C VAL A 91 -20.30 13.71 18.39
N ASP A 92 -21.45 13.66 17.70
CA ASP A 92 -22.75 13.42 18.33
C ASP A 92 -22.82 12.03 18.98
N ILE A 93 -22.35 10.98 18.29
CA ILE A 93 -22.27 9.60 18.86
C ILE A 93 -21.33 9.51 20.06
N TYR A 94 -20.27 10.32 20.09
CA TYR A 94 -19.33 10.33 21.22
C TYR A 94 -19.81 11.19 22.40
N ALA A 95 -20.69 12.16 22.15
CA ALA A 95 -21.23 13.06 23.15
C ALA A 95 -22.44 12.49 23.90
N GLU A 96 -23.14 11.52 23.31
CA GLU A 96 -24.18 10.69 23.96
C GLU A 96 -23.58 9.62 24.89
#